data_AF-A0A1F3IXR1-F1
#
_entry.id   AF-A0A1F3IXR1-F1
#
_cell.length_a   1.000
_cell.length_b   1.000
_cell.length_c   1.000
_cell.angle_alpha   90.00
_cell.angle_beta   90.00
_cell.angle_gamma   90.00
#
_symmetry.space_group_name_H-M   'P 1'
#
loop_
_entity.id
_entity.type
_entity.pdbx_description
1 polymer ?
#
loop_
_entity_poly.entity_id
_entity_poly.type
_entity_poly.pdbx_seq_one_letter_code
_entity_poly.pdbx_strand_id
1 'polypeptide(L)'
;MKKNLLFWSALVLIFTLSSCDLLQEEPPTKTQMEGVWLVNKAYDMNTGQDITPRVNFPITAFHLSSDGTIVSTAGPLMMYVVYGDSKYVNIASSIDQVFNYASLNFNGGEFFIGGGVQPRFTLEMKLEGLPGQAALTTLLEMIGIGNDYLDVVVYHKFMDVKVDFSEDYETMYWEIDDMTTAAYNSKDNQGNYVLWQGWPVNNFSKVQITMQKQVKDIRDLVEESSN
;
A
#
# COMPACT_ATOMS: atom_id res chain seq x y z
N MET A 1 -63.24 42.39 22.12
CA MET A 1 -61.82 42.57 21.70
C MET A 1 -61.03 41.29 22.03
N LYS A 2 -61.06 40.27 21.16
CA LYS A 2 -60.47 38.93 21.42
C LYS A 2 -60.11 38.22 20.09
N LYS A 3 -59.29 38.83 19.22
CA LYS A 3 -58.90 38.17 17.95
C LYS A 3 -57.44 38.29 17.52
N ASN A 4 -56.55 38.94 18.30
CA ASN A 4 -55.18 39.23 17.82
C ASN A 4 -54.07 38.59 18.67
N LEU A 5 -54.29 37.44 19.31
CA LEU A 5 -53.27 36.79 20.16
C LEU A 5 -52.87 35.36 19.74
N LEU A 6 -53.38 34.86 18.61
CA LEU A 6 -53.13 33.47 18.17
C LEU A 6 -52.20 33.35 16.94
N PHE A 7 -51.72 34.47 16.39
CA PHE A 7 -50.94 34.47 15.15
C PHE A 7 -49.42 34.62 15.33
N TRP A 8 -48.93 34.77 16.56
CA TRP A 8 -47.50 34.97 16.85
C TRP A 8 -46.81 33.76 17.50
N SER A 9 -47.54 32.70 17.82
CA SER A 9 -46.97 31.47 18.39
C SER A 9 -46.68 30.37 17.36
N ALA A 10 -47.06 30.56 16.08
CA ALA A 10 -46.79 29.60 15.01
C ALA A 10 -45.51 29.87 14.21
N LEU A 11 -44.92 31.07 14.31
CA LEU A 11 -43.74 31.44 13.50
C LEU A 11 -42.39 31.08 14.17
N VAL A 12 -42.39 30.75 15.46
CA VAL A 12 -41.16 30.44 16.22
C VAL A 12 -40.86 28.93 16.27
N LEU A 13 -41.82 28.06 15.92
CA LEU A 13 -41.63 26.61 15.96
C LEU A 13 -41.07 25.98 14.66
N ILE A 14 -40.91 26.76 13.59
CA ILE A 14 -40.41 26.25 12.29
C ILE A 14 -38.88 26.37 12.15
N PHE A 15 -38.20 27.06 13.09
CA PHE A 15 -36.74 27.24 13.04
C PHE A 15 -35.92 26.23 13.87
N THR A 16 -36.54 25.23 14.52
CA THR A 16 -35.81 24.27 15.37
C THR A 16 -35.52 22.92 14.71
N LEU A 17 -35.70 22.77 13.40
CA LEU A 17 -35.47 21.50 12.68
C LEU A 17 -34.45 21.59 11.53
N SER A 18 -33.69 22.68 11.41
CA SER A 18 -32.81 22.89 10.23
C SER A 18 -31.31 22.99 10.52
N SER A 19 -30.82 22.52 11.67
CA SER A 19 -29.37 22.56 11.92
C SER A 19 -28.88 21.52 12.93
N CYS A 20 -29.23 20.25 12.70
CA CYS A 20 -28.49 19.15 13.29
C CYS A 20 -28.22 18.05 12.25
N ASP A 21 -28.00 18.44 10.99
CA ASP A 21 -26.94 17.76 10.25
C ASP A 21 -25.65 18.24 10.92
N LEU A 22 -25.27 17.55 12.00
CA LEU A 22 -23.88 17.51 12.43
C LEU A 22 -23.12 17.18 11.14
N LEU A 23 -22.42 18.17 10.59
CA LEU A 23 -21.38 17.97 9.61
C LEU A 23 -20.48 16.90 10.20
N GLN A 24 -20.69 15.66 9.77
CA GLN A 24 -19.84 14.55 10.14
C GLN A 24 -18.57 14.82 9.36
N GLU A 25 -17.69 15.61 9.96
CA GLU A 25 -16.42 16.00 9.36
C GLU A 25 -15.71 14.70 9.02
N GLU A 26 -15.45 14.51 7.72
CA GLU A 26 -14.82 13.31 7.24
C GLU A 26 -13.51 13.10 8.02
N PRO A 27 -13.29 11.91 8.63
CA PRO A 27 -12.13 11.71 9.47
C PRO A 27 -10.85 11.90 8.64
N PRO A 28 -9.74 12.34 9.24
CA PRO A 28 -8.49 12.49 8.51
C PRO A 28 -8.12 11.22 7.75
N THR A 29 -7.66 11.36 6.51
CA THR A 29 -7.36 10.22 5.64
C THR A 29 -6.34 9.27 6.28
N LYS A 30 -5.37 9.80 7.03
CA LYS A 30 -4.43 8.98 7.80
C LYS A 30 -5.15 7.99 8.73
N THR A 31 -6.12 8.48 9.50
CA THR A 31 -6.90 7.66 10.43
C THR A 31 -7.77 6.65 9.71
N GLN A 32 -8.30 6.99 8.53
CA GLN A 32 -9.05 6.06 7.69
C GLN A 32 -8.16 4.93 7.15
N MET A 33 -6.90 5.23 6.80
CA MET A 33 -5.92 4.25 6.29
C MET A 33 -5.44 3.27 7.36
N GLU A 34 -5.51 3.60 8.65
CA GLU A 34 -4.99 2.74 9.72
C GLU A 34 -5.71 1.38 9.78
N GLY A 35 -4.93 0.30 9.94
CA GLY A 35 -5.44 -1.06 10.11
C GLY A 35 -4.82 -2.07 9.14
N VAL A 36 -5.42 -3.27 9.11
CA VAL A 36 -5.00 -4.37 8.23
C VAL A 36 -5.90 -4.41 7.00
N TRP A 37 -5.28 -4.49 5.82
CA TRP A 37 -5.91 -4.37 4.52
C TRP A 37 -5.46 -5.53 3.63
N LEU A 38 -6.40 -6.35 3.19
CA LEU A 38 -6.15 -7.47 2.28
C LEU A 38 -6.44 -7.04 0.85
N VAL A 39 -5.47 -7.19 -0.06
CA VAL A 39 -5.67 -6.91 -1.49
C VAL A 39 -6.59 -7.98 -2.08
N ASN A 40 -7.80 -7.59 -2.45
CA ASN A 40 -8.76 -8.47 -3.13
C ASN A 40 -8.62 -8.39 -4.65
N LYS A 41 -8.04 -7.30 -5.17
CA LYS A 41 -7.96 -7.04 -6.59
C LYS A 41 -6.83 -6.09 -6.94
N ALA A 42 -6.15 -6.38 -8.04
CA ALA A 42 -5.14 -5.51 -8.62
C ALA A 42 -5.24 -5.55 -10.16
N TYR A 43 -5.21 -4.37 -10.78
CA TYR A 43 -5.25 -4.19 -12.22
C TYR A 43 -4.04 -3.40 -12.72
N ASP A 44 -3.46 -3.83 -13.83
CA ASP A 44 -2.56 -2.98 -14.61
C ASP A 44 -3.41 -1.99 -15.42
N MET A 45 -3.25 -0.71 -15.15
CA MET A 45 -4.09 0.35 -15.72
C MET A 45 -3.76 0.65 -17.19
N ASN A 46 -2.56 0.28 -17.66
CA ASN A 46 -2.16 0.50 -19.05
C ASN A 46 -2.80 -0.54 -19.98
N THR A 47 -2.93 -1.78 -19.50
CA THR A 47 -3.43 -2.92 -20.28
C THR A 47 -4.87 -3.32 -19.91
N GLY A 48 -5.36 -2.91 -18.75
CA GLY A 48 -6.62 -3.37 -18.16
C GLY A 48 -6.56 -4.82 -17.65
N GLN A 49 -5.37 -5.42 -17.59
CA GLN A 49 -5.19 -6.80 -17.19
C GLN A 49 -5.37 -6.97 -15.68
N ASP A 50 -6.14 -7.99 -15.27
CA ASP A 50 -6.17 -8.47 -13.88
C ASP A 50 -4.84 -9.14 -13.53
N ILE A 51 -4.11 -8.54 -12.60
CA ILE A 51 -2.81 -9.02 -12.11
C ILE A 51 -2.92 -9.66 -10.73
N THR A 52 -4.11 -9.68 -10.12
CA THR A 52 -4.35 -10.26 -8.79
C THR A 52 -3.78 -11.66 -8.66
N PRO A 53 -4.01 -12.61 -9.60
CA PRO A 53 -3.50 -13.97 -9.48
C PRO A 53 -1.98 -14.03 -9.56
N ARG A 54 -1.31 -12.98 -10.04
CA ARG A 54 0.16 -12.94 -10.14
C ARG A 54 0.77 -12.42 -8.86
N VAL A 55 0.15 -11.43 -8.23
CA VAL A 55 0.73 -10.70 -7.09
C VAL A 55 0.26 -11.24 -5.74
N ASN A 56 -0.89 -11.92 -5.67
CA ASN A 56 -1.39 -12.55 -4.45
C ASN A 56 -0.88 -13.99 -4.32
N PHE A 57 0.33 -14.16 -3.81
CA PHE A 57 0.89 -15.49 -3.52
C PHE A 57 1.57 -15.53 -2.13
N PRO A 58 0.97 -16.18 -1.12
CA PRO A 58 -0.41 -16.69 -1.08
C PRO A 58 -1.44 -15.55 -0.95
N ILE A 59 -1.06 -14.45 -0.28
CA ILE A 59 -1.87 -13.24 -0.13
C ILE A 59 -1.00 -11.99 -0.22
N THR A 60 -1.59 -10.89 -0.67
CA THR A 60 -1.01 -9.55 -0.47
C THR A 60 -1.83 -8.80 0.57
N ALA A 61 -1.19 -8.42 1.68
CA ALA A 61 -1.80 -7.61 2.72
C ALA A 61 -0.85 -6.51 3.21
N PHE A 62 -1.46 -5.44 3.73
CA PHE A 62 -0.78 -4.32 4.37
C PHE A 62 -1.33 -4.12 5.78
N HIS A 63 -0.46 -3.94 6.75
CA HIS A 63 -0.80 -3.35 8.04
C HIS A 63 -0.21 -1.93 8.08
N LEU A 64 -1.10 -0.94 8.13
CA LEU A 64 -0.79 0.49 8.17
C LEU A 64 -0.94 0.99 9.60
N SER A 65 0.18 1.35 10.22
CA SER A 65 0.24 1.81 11.61
C SER A 65 0.03 3.33 11.72
N SER A 66 -0.44 3.79 12.88
CA SER A 66 -0.71 5.21 13.14
C SER A 66 0.55 6.10 13.14
N ASP A 67 1.73 5.51 13.32
CA ASP A 67 3.02 6.20 13.22
C ASP A 67 3.52 6.37 11.77
N GLY A 68 2.83 5.77 10.79
CA GLY A 68 3.23 5.76 9.39
C GLY A 68 3.98 4.50 8.95
N THR A 69 4.20 3.53 9.84
CA THR A 69 4.89 2.27 9.50
C THR A 69 3.98 1.35 8.68
N ILE A 70 4.58 0.63 7.72
CA ILE A 70 3.95 -0.44 6.95
C ILE A 70 4.62 -1.77 7.28
N VAL A 71 3.81 -2.77 7.58
CA VAL A 71 4.20 -4.19 7.60
C VAL A 71 3.37 -4.90 6.53
N SER A 72 4.00 -5.60 5.59
CA SER A 72 3.26 -6.14 4.44
C SER A 72 3.80 -7.46 3.90
N THR A 73 2.96 -8.18 3.15
CA THR A 73 3.36 -9.27 2.25
C THR A 73 3.41 -8.82 0.79
N ALA A 74 3.39 -7.51 0.53
CA ALA A 74 3.23 -6.93 -0.80
C ALA A 74 4.49 -6.95 -1.69
N GLY A 75 5.47 -7.81 -1.38
CA GLY A 75 6.69 -7.95 -2.18
C GLY A 75 6.39 -8.19 -3.67
N PRO A 76 5.61 -9.23 -4.03
CA PRO A 76 5.28 -9.51 -5.43
C PRO A 76 4.54 -8.35 -6.13
N LEU A 77 3.58 -7.72 -5.44
CA LEU A 77 2.88 -6.55 -5.97
C LEU A 77 3.85 -5.40 -6.24
N MET A 78 4.72 -5.07 -5.29
CA MET A 78 5.69 -3.98 -5.46
C MET A 78 6.73 -4.29 -6.54
N MET A 79 7.14 -5.55 -6.68
CA MET A 79 8.00 -5.99 -7.77
C MET A 79 7.31 -5.82 -9.13
N TYR A 80 6.01 -6.13 -9.23
CA TYR A 80 5.23 -5.87 -10.44
C TYR A 80 5.19 -4.37 -10.74
N VAL A 81 4.90 -3.53 -9.73
CA VAL A 81 4.89 -2.07 -9.87
C VAL A 81 6.24 -1.57 -10.38
N VAL A 82 7.35 -1.97 -9.78
CA VAL A 82 8.68 -1.46 -10.15
C VAL A 82 9.13 -1.98 -11.52
N TYR A 83 8.99 -3.27 -11.78
CA TYR A 83 9.66 -3.93 -12.91
C TYR A 83 8.74 -4.24 -14.11
N GLY A 84 7.43 -4.17 -13.94
CA GLY A 84 6.43 -4.47 -14.95
C GLY A 84 6.39 -5.94 -15.38
N ASP A 85 5.44 -6.28 -16.26
CA ASP A 85 5.06 -7.67 -16.50
C ASP A 85 6.19 -8.57 -17.06
N SER A 86 6.87 -8.09 -18.11
CA SER A 86 7.90 -8.87 -18.81
C SER A 86 9.06 -9.29 -17.90
N LYS A 87 9.44 -8.43 -16.95
CA LYS A 87 10.48 -8.75 -15.98
C LYS A 87 9.92 -9.42 -14.75
N TYR A 88 8.72 -9.08 -14.31
CA TYR A 88 8.02 -9.80 -13.26
C TYR A 88 7.97 -11.31 -13.54
N VAL A 89 7.58 -11.73 -14.75
CA VAL A 89 7.52 -13.15 -15.12
C VAL A 89 8.90 -13.82 -15.10
N ASN A 90 9.92 -13.16 -15.66
CA ASN A 90 11.30 -13.69 -15.62
C ASN A 90 11.83 -13.84 -14.18
N ILE A 91 11.45 -12.90 -13.32
CA ILE A 91 11.88 -12.84 -11.93
C ILE A 91 11.11 -13.85 -11.08
N ALA A 92 9.77 -13.86 -11.16
CA ALA A 92 8.86 -14.81 -10.50
C ALA A 92 9.20 -16.28 -10.85
N SER A 93 9.53 -16.57 -12.12
CA SER A 93 9.97 -17.91 -12.54
C SER A 93 11.31 -18.36 -11.94
N SER A 94 12.16 -17.41 -11.53
CA SER A 94 13.43 -17.67 -10.83
C SER A 94 13.27 -17.67 -9.30
N ILE A 95 12.09 -17.26 -8.82
CA ILE A 95 11.70 -16.99 -7.43
C ILE A 95 10.98 -18.19 -6.82
N ASP A 96 10.26 -18.97 -7.63
CA ASP A 96 9.58 -20.21 -7.23
C ASP A 96 10.52 -21.26 -6.60
N GLN A 97 11.83 -21.19 -6.83
CA GLN A 97 12.83 -22.07 -6.21
C GLN A 97 13.51 -21.50 -4.95
N VAL A 98 13.28 -20.22 -4.58
CA VAL A 98 14.19 -19.46 -3.69
C VAL A 98 13.50 -18.79 -2.51
N PHE A 99 12.19 -18.54 -2.54
CA PHE A 99 11.50 -18.16 -1.30
C PHE A 99 11.32 -19.41 -0.45
N ASN A 100 12.15 -19.54 0.58
CA ASN A 100 11.86 -20.46 1.66
C ASN A 100 10.69 -19.87 2.46
N TYR A 101 9.47 -20.19 2.03
CA TYR A 101 8.18 -19.70 2.57
C TYR A 101 7.96 -20.03 4.06
N ALA A 102 8.91 -20.72 4.71
CA ALA A 102 8.92 -20.99 6.13
C ALA A 102 9.36 -19.80 7.00
N SER A 103 9.91 -18.73 6.41
CA SER A 103 10.18 -17.47 7.11
C SER A 103 9.40 -16.34 6.44
N LEU A 104 8.23 -16.01 7.00
CA LEU A 104 7.39 -14.88 6.61
C LEU A 104 8.16 -13.56 6.76
N ASN A 105 8.98 -13.22 5.77
CA ASN A 105 9.71 -11.96 5.75
C ASN A 105 8.71 -10.86 5.39
N PHE A 106 8.12 -10.24 6.41
CA PHE A 106 7.32 -9.06 6.25
C PHE A 106 8.19 -7.94 5.66
N ASN A 107 7.79 -7.43 4.49
CA ASN A 107 8.45 -6.27 3.90
C ASN A 107 7.99 -5.02 4.66
N GLY A 108 8.98 -4.30 5.17
CA GLY A 108 8.79 -3.02 5.85
C GLY A 108 8.59 -1.88 4.85
N GLY A 109 7.91 -0.84 5.28
CA GLY A 109 7.76 0.40 4.54
C GLY A 109 7.26 1.53 5.43
N GLU A 110 7.06 2.69 4.82
CA GLU A 110 6.48 3.85 5.47
C GLU A 110 5.46 4.51 4.53
N PHE A 111 4.44 5.16 5.09
CA PHE A 111 3.57 6.05 4.35
C PHE A 111 3.50 7.43 5.00
N PHE A 112 3.39 8.45 4.15
CA PHE A 112 3.38 9.85 4.56
C PHE A 112 2.16 10.54 3.96
N ILE A 113 1.39 11.23 4.79
CA ILE A 113 0.19 11.94 4.38
C ILE A 113 0.04 13.22 5.22
N GLY A 114 -0.46 14.28 4.58
CA GLY A 114 -0.75 15.54 5.25
C GLY A 114 -1.91 15.43 6.26
N GLY A 115 -2.11 16.49 7.04
CA GLY A 115 -3.27 16.57 7.96
C GLY A 115 -4.59 16.74 7.21
N GLY A 116 -5.69 16.28 7.83
CA GLY A 116 -7.05 16.38 7.29
C GLY A 116 -7.34 15.34 6.21
N VAL A 117 -8.28 15.67 5.33
CA VAL A 117 -8.68 14.84 4.19
C VAL A 117 -7.71 15.12 3.03
N GLN A 118 -7.02 14.07 2.57
CA GLN A 118 -6.02 14.15 1.51
C GLN A 118 -6.31 13.07 0.46
N PRO A 119 -6.46 13.41 -0.82
CA PRO A 119 -6.73 12.43 -1.87
C PRO A 119 -5.49 11.65 -2.32
N ARG A 120 -4.30 12.04 -1.82
CA ARG A 120 -3.01 11.48 -2.22
C ARG A 120 -2.05 11.39 -1.05
N PHE A 121 -1.17 10.40 -1.11
CA PHE A 121 -0.15 10.14 -0.10
C PHE A 121 1.16 9.69 -0.75
N THR A 122 2.21 9.55 0.06
CA THR A 122 3.49 8.97 -0.36
C THR A 122 3.64 7.58 0.23
N LEU A 123 3.99 6.61 -0.60
CA LEU A 123 4.28 5.23 -0.24
C LEU A 123 5.78 4.97 -0.38
N GLU A 124 6.47 4.51 0.66
CA GLU A 124 7.84 4.01 0.59
C GLU A 124 7.88 2.52 0.96
N MET A 125 8.32 1.67 0.04
CA MET A 125 8.42 0.23 0.26
C MET A 125 9.87 -0.23 0.19
N LYS A 126 10.28 -1.05 1.16
CA LYS A 126 11.58 -1.73 1.15
C LYS A 126 11.49 -2.96 0.27
N LEU A 127 12.36 -3.06 -0.72
CA LEU A 127 12.61 -4.30 -1.46
C LEU A 127 14.05 -4.74 -1.17
N GLU A 128 14.18 -5.96 -0.65
CA GLU A 128 15.47 -6.58 -0.35
C GLU A 128 15.90 -7.50 -1.49
N GLY A 129 17.15 -7.34 -1.93
CA GLY A 129 17.73 -8.14 -3.00
C GLY A 129 17.32 -7.65 -4.40
N LEU A 130 18.30 -7.53 -5.30
CA LEU A 130 17.99 -7.40 -6.72
C LEU A 130 17.44 -8.73 -7.23
N PRO A 131 16.58 -8.71 -8.26
CA PRO A 131 16.10 -9.93 -8.86
C PRO A 131 17.24 -10.88 -9.28
N GLY A 132 17.22 -12.12 -8.78
CA GLY A 132 18.26 -13.13 -9.01
C GLY A 132 19.44 -13.11 -8.02
N GLN A 133 19.55 -12.10 -7.14
CA GLN A 133 20.59 -12.06 -6.12
C GLN A 133 20.35 -13.04 -4.98
N ALA A 134 19.13 -13.17 -4.44
CA ALA A 134 18.88 -14.11 -3.36
C ALA A 134 19.22 -15.56 -3.76
N ALA A 135 18.86 -15.97 -4.99
CA ALA A 135 19.20 -17.28 -5.55
C ALA A 135 20.71 -17.48 -5.63
N LEU A 136 21.44 -16.45 -6.08
CA LEU A 136 22.88 -16.44 -6.19
C LEU A 136 23.54 -16.45 -4.80
N THR A 137 23.06 -15.64 -3.86
CA THR A 137 23.52 -15.59 -2.46
C THR A 137 23.32 -16.96 -1.80
N THR A 138 22.14 -17.56 -1.91
CA THR A 138 21.87 -18.91 -1.39
C THR A 138 22.76 -19.97 -2.03
N LEU A 139 22.97 -19.94 -3.36
CA LEU A 139 23.89 -20.86 -4.04
C LEU A 139 25.34 -20.69 -3.58
N LEU A 140 25.78 -19.43 -3.40
CA LEU A 140 27.12 -19.10 -2.93
C LEU A 140 27.30 -19.52 -1.46
N GLU A 141 26.31 -19.30 -0.60
CA GLU A 141 26.29 -19.75 0.79
C GLU A 141 26.32 -21.27 0.90
N MET A 142 25.58 -22.00 0.05
CA MET A 142 25.59 -23.47 -0.02
C MET A 142 26.95 -24.05 -0.40
N ILE A 143 27.79 -23.30 -1.12
CA ILE A 143 29.17 -23.69 -1.45
C ILE A 143 30.21 -23.02 -0.54
N GLY A 144 29.78 -22.40 0.56
CA GLY A 144 30.65 -21.82 1.60
C GLY A 144 31.20 -20.43 1.30
N ILE A 145 30.64 -19.72 0.33
CA ILE A 145 30.99 -18.35 -0.04
C ILE A 145 29.89 -17.41 0.48
N GLY A 146 30.03 -16.92 1.72
CA GLY A 146 29.20 -15.82 2.23
C GLY A 146 29.57 -14.53 1.52
N ASN A 147 28.58 -13.77 1.02
CA ASN A 147 28.84 -12.58 0.24
C ASN A 147 27.92 -11.42 0.66
N ASP A 148 28.30 -10.75 1.75
CA ASP A 148 27.59 -9.61 2.36
C ASP A 148 27.34 -8.43 1.39
N TYR A 149 28.03 -8.41 0.24
CA TYR A 149 27.91 -7.36 -0.79
C TYR A 149 26.72 -7.53 -1.74
N LEU A 150 26.02 -8.68 -1.72
CA LEU A 150 24.91 -8.95 -2.63
C LEU A 150 23.55 -8.48 -2.09
N ASP A 151 23.44 -8.13 -0.81
CA ASP A 151 22.19 -7.70 -0.19
C ASP A 151 21.98 -6.19 -0.34
N VAL A 152 21.65 -5.75 -1.56
CA VAL A 152 21.25 -4.36 -1.79
C VAL A 152 19.79 -4.19 -1.38
N VAL A 153 19.56 -3.42 -0.33
CA VAL A 153 18.23 -2.94 0.05
C VAL A 153 17.93 -1.66 -0.73
N VAL A 154 16.84 -1.67 -1.48
CA VAL A 154 16.37 -0.49 -2.22
C VAL A 154 15.01 -0.05 -1.69
N TYR A 155 14.94 1.19 -1.24
CA TYR A 155 13.73 1.88 -0.82
C TYR A 155 13.07 2.51 -2.04
N HIS A 156 11.88 2.03 -2.37
CA HIS A 156 11.09 2.49 -3.50
C HIS A 156 10.02 3.44 -3.02
N LYS A 157 10.21 4.73 -3.30
CA LYS A 157 9.27 5.80 -2.94
C LYS A 157 8.40 6.15 -4.13
N PHE A 158 7.09 6.09 -3.94
CA PHE A 158 6.05 6.53 -4.86
C PHE A 158 5.32 7.71 -4.22
N MET A 159 5.51 8.91 -4.78
CA MET A 159 4.88 10.14 -4.32
C MET A 159 3.62 10.39 -5.13
N ASP A 160 2.61 10.99 -4.49
CA ASP A 160 1.31 11.27 -5.11
C ASP A 160 0.57 9.99 -5.53
N VAL A 161 0.60 8.94 -4.72
CA VAL A 161 -0.29 7.78 -4.87
C VAL A 161 -1.69 8.21 -4.47
N LYS A 162 -2.67 7.98 -5.33
CA LYS A 162 -4.06 8.34 -5.03
C LYS A 162 -4.67 7.32 -4.08
N VAL A 163 -5.47 7.81 -3.13
CA VAL A 163 -6.22 7.01 -2.17
C VAL A 163 -7.68 7.44 -2.16
N ASP A 164 -8.57 6.45 -2.08
CA ASP A 164 -10.01 6.63 -1.97
C ASP A 164 -10.62 5.50 -1.12
N PHE A 165 -11.84 5.68 -0.64
CA PHE A 165 -12.54 4.73 0.22
C PHE A 165 -13.99 4.50 -0.24
N SER A 166 -14.53 3.33 0.07
CA SER A 166 -15.98 3.10 -0.01
C SER A 166 -16.71 3.95 1.04
N GLU A 167 -18.00 4.19 0.82
CA GLU A 167 -18.86 4.98 1.73
C GLU A 167 -18.89 4.41 3.17
N ASP A 168 -18.70 3.10 3.33
CA ASP A 168 -18.67 2.41 4.61
C ASP A 168 -17.25 2.29 5.21
N TYR A 169 -16.21 2.78 4.53
CA TYR A 169 -14.80 2.69 4.91
C TYR A 169 -14.27 1.27 5.09
N GLU A 170 -14.95 0.27 4.54
CA GLU A 170 -14.52 -1.14 4.57
C GLU A 170 -13.66 -1.51 3.36
N THR A 171 -13.67 -0.69 2.30
CA THR A 171 -12.83 -0.85 1.11
C THR A 171 -11.95 0.38 0.92
N MET A 172 -10.67 0.15 0.62
CA MET A 172 -9.69 1.18 0.27
C MET A 172 -9.17 0.94 -1.15
N TYR A 173 -9.02 2.01 -1.91
CA TYR A 173 -8.53 1.99 -3.27
C TYR A 173 -7.25 2.79 -3.38
N TRP A 174 -6.19 2.20 -3.93
CA TRP A 174 -4.97 2.91 -4.30
C TRP A 174 -4.81 2.95 -5.81
N GLU A 175 -4.38 4.08 -6.35
CA GLU A 175 -3.96 4.20 -7.74
C GLU A 175 -2.55 4.77 -7.82
N ILE A 176 -1.65 3.96 -8.37
CA ILE A 176 -0.34 4.38 -8.85
C ILE A 176 -0.56 4.80 -10.31
N ASP A 177 -0.82 6.08 -10.51
CA ASP A 177 -1.31 6.65 -11.77
C ASP A 177 -0.26 7.54 -12.45
N ASP A 178 -0.65 8.26 -13.50
CA ASP A 178 0.23 9.16 -14.24
C ASP A 178 0.69 10.38 -13.44
N MET A 179 0.01 10.71 -12.34
CA MET A 179 0.42 11.77 -11.42
C MET A 179 1.42 11.27 -10.39
N THR A 180 1.51 9.96 -10.17
CA THR A 180 2.52 9.38 -9.28
C THR A 180 3.92 9.58 -9.86
N THR A 181 4.86 9.98 -8.99
CA THR A 181 6.30 10.05 -9.31
C THR A 181 7.09 9.10 -8.42
N ALA A 182 8.27 8.67 -8.86
CA ALA A 182 9.08 7.71 -8.11
C ALA A 182 10.51 8.18 -7.83
N ALA A 183 11.05 7.73 -6.69
CA ALA A 183 12.46 7.89 -6.33
C ALA A 183 12.96 6.61 -5.66
N TYR A 184 14.12 6.12 -6.08
CA TYR A 184 14.70 4.90 -5.54
C TYR A 184 16.01 5.21 -4.83
N ASN A 185 16.17 4.69 -3.61
CA ASN A 185 17.32 5.01 -2.77
C ASN A 185 17.84 3.75 -2.08
N SER A 186 19.16 3.67 -1.89
CA SER A 186 19.76 2.81 -0.87
C SER A 186 20.07 3.65 0.38
N LYS A 187 20.59 3.01 1.44
CA LYS A 187 21.17 3.71 2.58
C LYS A 187 22.67 3.47 2.63
N ASP A 188 23.44 4.52 2.94
CA ASP A 188 24.86 4.38 3.24
C ASP A 188 25.08 3.73 4.63
N ASN A 189 26.34 3.55 5.02
CA ASN A 189 26.70 2.97 6.32
C ASN A 189 26.42 3.90 7.52
N GLN A 190 25.93 5.12 7.29
CA GLN A 190 25.39 6.02 8.31
C GLN A 190 23.85 6.07 8.31
N GLY A 191 23.19 5.35 7.40
CA GLY A 191 21.74 5.32 7.26
C GLY A 191 21.16 6.46 6.41
N ASN A 192 21.98 7.29 5.76
CA ASN A 192 21.49 8.36 4.90
C ASN A 192 21.01 7.80 3.57
N TYR A 193 19.95 8.40 3.02
CA TYR A 193 19.48 8.05 1.69
C TYR A 193 20.49 8.45 0.61
N VAL A 194 20.83 7.49 -0.24
CA VAL A 194 21.66 7.68 -1.43
C VAL A 194 20.84 7.26 -2.65
N LEU A 195 20.80 8.13 -3.66
CA LEU A 195 20.04 7.86 -4.88
C LEU A 195 20.57 6.56 -5.54
N TRP A 196 19.66 5.62 -5.78
CA TRP A 196 19.95 4.40 -6.49
C TRP A 196 19.51 4.51 -7.96
N GLN A 197 20.46 4.37 -8.89
CA GLN A 197 20.23 4.54 -10.32
C GLN A 197 20.14 3.19 -11.08
N GLY A 198 20.03 2.07 -10.38
CA GLY A 198 20.02 0.74 -11.01
C GLY A 198 18.74 0.40 -11.78
N TRP A 199 17.67 1.19 -11.60
CA TRP A 199 16.41 1.04 -12.34
C TRP A 199 15.80 2.41 -12.71
N PRO A 200 15.19 2.57 -13.90
CA PRO A 200 14.54 3.83 -14.28
C PRO A 200 13.30 4.13 -13.44
N VAL A 201 13.26 5.31 -12.82
CA VAL A 201 12.11 5.79 -12.02
C VAL A 201 10.88 6.19 -12.84
N ASN A 202 10.99 6.27 -14.16
CA ASN A 202 9.88 6.66 -15.05
C ASN A 202 9.15 5.45 -15.66
N ASN A 203 9.63 4.22 -15.40
CA ASN A 203 9.17 3.01 -16.09
C ASN A 203 8.37 2.04 -15.20
N PHE A 204 7.84 2.51 -14.07
CA PHE A 204 7.01 1.67 -13.21
C PHE A 204 5.60 1.47 -13.80
N SER A 205 5.00 0.32 -13.53
CA SER A 205 3.63 0.00 -13.93
C SER A 205 2.63 0.86 -13.19
N LYS A 206 1.61 1.30 -13.93
CA LYS A 206 0.45 1.99 -13.38
C LYS A 206 -0.55 0.94 -12.92
N VAL A 207 -0.95 0.99 -11.65
CA VAL A 207 -1.79 -0.05 -11.06
C VAL A 207 -2.91 0.55 -10.22
N GLN A 208 -4.06 -0.12 -10.27
CA GLN A 208 -5.17 0.12 -9.35
C GLN A 208 -5.29 -1.08 -8.41
N ILE A 209 -5.32 -0.81 -7.11
CA ILE A 209 -5.34 -1.81 -6.05
C ILE A 209 -6.61 -1.59 -5.24
N THR A 210 -7.40 -2.65 -5.07
CA THR A 210 -8.56 -2.66 -4.18
C THR A 210 -8.23 -3.52 -2.97
N MET A 211 -8.52 -3.00 -1.78
CA MET A 211 -8.24 -3.65 -0.52
C MET A 211 -9.47 -3.68 0.38
N GLN A 212 -9.66 -4.80 1.05
CA GLN A 212 -10.71 -5.00 2.03
C GLN A 212 -10.13 -4.91 3.44
N LYS A 213 -10.76 -4.12 4.32
CA LYS A 213 -10.38 -4.01 5.72
C LYS A 213 -10.54 -5.36 6.43
N GLN A 214 -9.61 -5.67 7.31
CA GLN A 214 -9.57 -6.90 8.08
C GLN A 214 -9.59 -6.59 9.57
N VAL A 215 -10.30 -7.43 10.33
CA VAL A 215 -10.29 -7.39 11.80
C VAL A 215 -9.10 -8.18 12.36
N LYS A 216 -8.58 -9.15 11.59
CA LYS A 216 -7.48 -10.03 11.97
C LYS A 216 -6.13 -9.33 11.84
N ASP A 217 -5.14 -9.81 12.61
CA ASP A 217 -3.75 -9.40 12.40
C ASP A 217 -3.24 -9.96 11.07
N ILE A 218 -2.25 -9.27 10.49
CA ILE A 218 -1.61 -9.73 9.25
C ILE A 218 -0.99 -11.12 9.40
N ARG A 219 -0.51 -11.49 10.60
CA ARG A 219 0.02 -12.83 10.88
C ARG A 219 -1.05 -13.91 10.78
N ASP A 220 -2.21 -13.67 11.38
CA ASP A 220 -3.33 -14.62 11.36
C ASP A 220 -3.80 -14.86 9.91
N LEU A 221 -3.89 -13.80 9.10
CA LEU A 221 -4.26 -13.90 7.68
C LEU A 221 -3.28 -14.77 6.89
N VAL A 222 -2.00 -14.62 7.17
CA VAL A 222 -0.94 -15.38 6.50
C VAL A 222 -0.96 -16.84 6.91
N GLU A 223 -1.09 -17.12 8.21
CA GLU A 223 -1.20 -18.50 8.74
C GLU A 223 -2.40 -19.24 8.15
N GLU A 224 -3.55 -18.57 8.02
CA GLU A 224 -4.75 -19.15 7.39
C GLU A 224 -4.56 -19.42 5.90
N SER A 225 -3.85 -18.54 5.17
CA SER A 225 -3.60 -18.71 3.74
C SER A 225 -2.57 -19.79 3.38
N SER A 226 -1.79 -20.23 4.37
CA SER A 226 -0.73 -21.24 4.21
C SER A 226 -1.21 -22.67 4.48
N ASN A 227 -2.46 -22.85 4.93
CA ASN A 227 -3.11 -24.14 5.20
C ASN A 227 -4.03 -24.57 4.05
#